data_AF-A0A2J8PHC6-F1
#
_entry.id   AF-A0A2J8PHC6-F1
#
_cell.length_a   1.000
_cell.length_b   1.000
_cell.length_c   1.000
_cell.angle_alpha   90.00
_cell.angle_beta   90.00
_cell.angle_gamma   90.00
#
_symmetry.space_group_name_H-M   'P 1'
#
loop_
_entity.id
_entity.type
_entity.pdbx_description
1 polymer ?
#
loop_
_entity_poly.entity_id
_entity_poly.type
_entity_poly.pdbx_seq_one_letter_code
_entity_poly.pdbx_strand_id
1 'polypeptide(L)'
;MGRGWGFLFGLLGAVWLLSLGHGEEQPPETAAQRCFCQVNLKRPCPFWNDISQCGRRDCAVKPCQSDEVPDGIKSASYKYSEEANNLIEECEQAERLGAVDESLSEETQKAVLQWTKHDDSSDNFCEADDIQSPEAEYVDLLLNPERYTGYKGPDAWKIWNVIYEENCF
;
A
#
# COMPACT_ATOMS: atom_id res chain seq x y z
N MET A 1 28.49 39.75 53.83
CA MET A 1 29.01 38.99 52.66
C MET A 1 28.07 37.80 52.47
N GLY A 2 27.16 37.74 51.51
CA GLY A 2 27.32 38.06 50.09
C GLY A 2 27.79 36.79 49.37
N ARG A 3 26.92 36.24 48.49
CA ARG A 3 27.09 35.08 47.59
C ARG A 3 26.59 33.75 48.17
N GLY A 4 25.56 33.17 47.55
CA GLY A 4 25.21 31.76 47.80
C GLY A 4 23.88 31.25 47.27
N TRP A 5 22.97 32.09 46.78
CA TRP A 5 21.61 31.65 46.41
C TRP A 5 21.24 31.95 44.94
N GLY A 6 22.23 32.23 44.09
CA GLY A 6 22.04 32.46 42.65
C GLY A 6 22.36 31.27 41.76
N PHE A 7 22.85 30.15 42.31
CA PHE A 7 23.34 29.01 41.50
C PHE A 7 22.44 27.76 41.51
N LEU A 8 21.37 27.72 42.32
CA LEU A 8 20.48 26.55 42.38
C LEU A 8 19.22 26.67 41.50
N PHE A 9 18.79 27.89 41.15
CA PHE A 9 17.62 28.07 40.27
C PHE A 9 17.96 28.00 38.77
N GLY A 10 19.23 28.21 38.39
CA GLY A 10 19.67 28.12 36.99
C GLY A 10 19.82 26.68 36.47
N LEU A 11 20.18 25.73 37.34
CA LEU A 11 20.37 24.32 36.94
C LEU A 11 19.05 23.57 36.81
N LEU A 12 18.06 23.84 37.66
CA LEU A 12 16.74 23.20 37.55
C LEU A 12 15.96 23.67 36.32
N GLY A 13 16.08 24.94 35.91
CA GLY A 13 15.44 25.45 34.70
C GLY A 13 16.06 24.90 33.40
N ALA A 14 17.37 24.68 33.37
CA ALA A 14 18.06 24.10 32.21
C ALA A 14 17.75 22.60 32.01
N VAL A 15 17.56 21.85 33.11
CA VAL A 15 17.14 20.44 33.04
C VAL A 15 15.70 20.33 32.53
N TRP A 16 14.81 21.25 32.90
CA TRP A 16 13.43 21.25 32.41
C TRP A 16 13.33 21.57 30.90
N LEU A 17 14.17 22.48 30.40
CA LEU A 17 14.25 22.81 28.96
C LEU A 17 14.93 21.72 28.11
N LEU A 18 15.82 20.91 28.68
CA LEU A 18 16.44 19.77 27.99
C LEU A 18 15.57 18.51 28.01
N SER A 19 14.53 18.44 28.85
CA SER A 19 13.56 17.34 28.89
C SER A 19 12.31 17.57 28.04
N LEU A 20 12.16 18.74 27.40
CA LEU A 20 11.06 19.03 26.45
C LEU A 20 11.41 18.73 24.99
N GLY A 21 12.55 18.07 24.73
CA GLY A 21 12.99 17.69 23.39
C GLY A 21 12.78 16.20 23.11
N HIS A 22 11.81 15.89 22.27
CA HIS A 22 11.63 14.62 21.53
C HIS A 22 11.37 13.36 22.37
N GLY A 23 10.15 13.28 22.86
CA GLY A 23 9.41 12.01 22.93
C GLY A 23 8.04 12.24 22.33
N GLU A 24 7.98 12.66 21.06
CA GLU A 24 6.74 12.53 20.30
C GLU A 24 6.56 11.03 20.11
N GLU A 25 5.76 10.42 20.99
CA GLU A 25 5.26 9.07 20.78
C GLU A 25 4.47 9.14 19.47
N GLN A 26 5.11 8.70 18.38
CA GLN A 26 4.44 8.57 17.10
C GLN A 26 3.13 7.82 17.36
N PRO A 27 1.98 8.34 16.91
CA PRO A 27 0.72 7.64 17.07
C PRO A 27 0.93 6.20 16.56
N PRO A 28 0.40 5.18 17.26
CA PRO A 28 0.63 3.79 16.87
C PRO A 28 0.29 3.70 15.39
N GLU A 29 1.29 3.41 14.54
CA GLU A 29 1.12 3.42 13.09
C GLU A 29 -0.08 2.54 12.79
N THR A 30 -1.21 3.19 12.49
CA THR A 30 -2.44 2.47 12.19
C THR A 30 -2.17 1.74 10.88
N ALA A 31 -2.79 0.59 10.68
CA ALA A 31 -2.61 -0.16 9.44
C ALA A 31 -2.91 0.66 8.17
N ALA A 32 -3.60 1.80 8.31
CA ALA A 32 -3.84 2.79 7.26
C ALA A 32 -2.58 3.53 6.77
N GLN A 33 -1.52 3.65 7.59
CA GLN A 33 -0.22 4.23 7.19
C GLN A 33 0.72 3.17 6.60
N ARG A 34 0.36 1.88 6.71
CA ARG A 34 1.18 0.73 6.32
C ARG A 34 0.79 0.29 4.92
N CYS A 35 1.72 0.41 3.98
CA CYS A 35 1.49 -0.01 2.60
C CYS A 35 1.67 -1.54 2.49
N PHE A 36 0.58 -2.25 2.21
CA PHE A 36 0.60 -3.67 1.88
C PHE A 36 0.50 -3.86 0.36
N CYS A 37 1.35 -4.70 -0.20
CA CYS A 37 1.33 -5.06 -1.62
C CYS A 37 1.17 -6.57 -1.77
N GLN A 38 0.25 -7.01 -2.63
CA GLN A 38 0.13 -8.41 -3.01
C GLN A 38 1.09 -8.70 -4.17
N VAL A 39 1.94 -9.71 -4.02
CA VAL A 39 2.97 -10.04 -5.02
C VAL A 39 3.24 -11.56 -5.05
N ASN A 40 3.48 -12.12 -6.24
CA ASN A 40 3.96 -13.48 -6.40
C ASN A 40 5.49 -13.49 -6.62
N LEU A 41 6.25 -13.89 -5.59
CA LEU A 41 7.71 -13.99 -5.63
C LEU A 41 8.23 -15.39 -6.00
N LYS A 42 7.34 -16.36 -6.27
CA LYS A 42 7.69 -17.77 -6.51
C LYS A 42 7.68 -18.15 -7.99
N ARG A 43 7.36 -17.20 -8.87
CA ARG A 43 7.34 -17.43 -10.32
C ARG A 43 8.72 -17.86 -10.84
N PRO A 44 8.82 -18.98 -11.56
CA PRO A 44 10.06 -19.37 -12.21
C PRO A 44 10.37 -18.40 -13.35
N CYS A 45 11.65 -18.11 -13.58
CA CYS A 45 12.06 -17.31 -14.72
C CYS A 45 11.81 -18.09 -16.03
N PRO A 46 11.10 -17.52 -17.02
CA PRO A 46 10.80 -18.23 -18.27
C PRO A 46 11.98 -18.28 -19.25
N PHE A 47 13.02 -17.47 -19.03
CA PHE A 47 14.13 -17.30 -19.98
C PHE A 47 15.39 -18.07 -19.58
N TRP A 48 15.64 -18.26 -18.28
CA TRP A 48 16.87 -18.86 -17.76
C TRP A 48 16.60 -19.67 -16.50
N ASN A 49 17.46 -20.66 -16.24
CA ASN A 49 17.42 -21.51 -15.04
C ASN A 49 18.47 -21.11 -13.98
N ASP A 50 18.94 -19.86 -14.02
CA ASP A 50 20.00 -19.39 -13.13
C ASP A 50 19.43 -19.10 -11.73
N ILE A 51 20.08 -19.61 -10.68
CA ILE A 51 19.75 -19.30 -9.28
C ILE A 51 20.63 -18.13 -8.86
N SER A 52 20.11 -16.90 -8.98
CA SER A 52 20.83 -15.71 -8.53
C SER A 52 20.95 -15.70 -7.01
N GLN A 53 22.19 -15.64 -6.51
CA GLN A 53 22.44 -15.57 -5.07
C GLN A 53 22.58 -14.12 -4.64
N CYS A 54 21.72 -13.72 -3.71
CA CYS A 54 21.85 -12.45 -3.06
C CYS A 54 23.06 -12.46 -2.09
N GLY A 55 23.87 -11.39 -2.15
CA GLY A 55 25.11 -11.26 -1.36
C GLY A 55 24.91 -10.96 0.14
N ARG A 56 23.67 -10.88 0.65
CA ARG A 56 23.36 -10.62 2.06
C ARG A 56 22.40 -11.68 2.61
N ARG A 57 22.48 -11.95 3.92
CA ARG A 57 21.57 -12.90 4.59
C ARG A 57 20.13 -12.41 4.69
N ASP A 58 19.93 -11.09 4.79
CA ASP A 58 18.63 -10.45 5.06
C ASP A 58 18.06 -9.70 3.85
N CYS A 59 18.22 -10.27 2.66
CA CYS A 59 17.68 -9.67 1.43
C CYS A 59 16.47 -10.39 0.85
N ALA A 60 16.11 -11.55 1.40
CA ALA A 60 14.84 -12.17 1.07
C ALA A 60 13.71 -11.29 1.61
N VAL A 61 12.72 -11.06 0.77
CA VAL A 61 11.49 -10.36 1.14
C VAL A 61 10.75 -11.21 2.17
N LYS A 62 10.27 -10.58 3.24
CA LYS A 62 9.48 -11.25 4.27
C LYS A 62 8.00 -11.07 3.95
N PRO A 63 7.25 -12.15 3.68
CA PRO A 63 5.80 -12.08 3.54
C PRO A 63 5.14 -11.83 4.90
N CYS A 64 3.96 -11.21 4.86
CA CYS A 64 3.11 -11.02 6.03
C CYS A 64 2.39 -12.32 6.39
N GLN A 65 2.08 -12.48 7.68
CA GLN A 65 1.13 -13.52 8.09
C GLN A 65 -0.30 -13.07 7.78
N SER A 66 -1.21 -14.03 7.61
CA SER A 66 -2.61 -13.75 7.22
C SER A 66 -3.35 -12.89 8.24
N ASP A 67 -2.99 -12.97 9.52
CA ASP A 67 -3.55 -12.20 10.63
C ASP A 67 -3.01 -10.76 10.71
N GLU A 68 -1.84 -10.48 10.12
CA GLU A 68 -1.21 -9.14 10.11
C GLU A 68 -1.76 -8.23 9.01
N VAL A 69 -2.37 -8.82 7.97
CA VAL A 69 -3.02 -8.07 6.89
C VAL A 69 -4.40 -7.61 7.38
N PRO A 70 -4.79 -6.34 7.21
CA PRO A 70 -6.13 -5.88 7.53
C PRO A 70 -7.19 -6.54 6.64
N ASP A 71 -8.35 -6.86 7.21
CA ASP A 71 -9.45 -7.49 6.47
C ASP A 71 -9.96 -6.63 5.31
N GLY A 72 -9.82 -5.30 5.44
CA GLY A 72 -10.08 -4.31 4.39
C GLY A 72 -9.10 -4.32 3.21
N ILE A 73 -8.04 -5.12 3.26
CA ILE A 73 -7.06 -5.24 2.15
C ILE A 73 -7.09 -6.66 1.54
N LYS A 74 -7.54 -7.67 2.29
CA LYS A 74 -7.54 -9.09 1.89
C LYS A 74 -8.49 -9.44 0.75
N SER A 75 -9.51 -8.63 0.50
CA SER A 75 -10.52 -8.91 -0.52
C SER A 75 -10.66 -7.76 -1.51
N ALA A 76 -10.73 -8.12 -2.79
CA ALA A 76 -11.15 -7.22 -3.87
C ALA A 76 -12.65 -6.86 -3.81
N SER A 77 -13.41 -7.38 -2.83
CA SER A 77 -14.87 -7.46 -2.87
C SER A 77 -15.63 -6.33 -2.16
N TYR A 78 -15.01 -5.51 -1.30
CA TYR A 78 -15.72 -4.41 -0.62
C TYR A 78 -15.17 -3.07 -1.10
N LYS A 79 -15.44 -2.72 -2.36
CA LYS A 79 -15.02 -1.41 -2.88
C LYS A 79 -15.73 -0.24 -2.19
N TYR A 80 -16.89 -0.46 -1.58
CA TYR A 80 -17.60 0.49 -0.71
C TYR A 80 -18.44 -0.27 0.33
N SER A 81 -18.44 0.17 1.59
CA SER A 81 -19.51 -0.22 2.53
C SER A 81 -20.77 0.59 2.22
N GLU A 82 -21.95 0.05 2.51
CA GLU A 82 -23.23 0.73 2.23
C GLU A 82 -23.31 2.11 2.90
N GLU A 83 -22.63 2.28 4.04
CA GLU A 83 -22.55 3.52 4.80
C GLU A 83 -21.69 4.60 4.12
N ALA A 84 -20.66 4.23 3.35
CA ALA A 84 -19.79 5.19 2.67
C ALA A 84 -20.48 5.87 1.47
N ASN A 85 -21.44 5.17 0.84
CA ASN A 85 -22.27 5.75 -0.22
C ASN A 85 -23.28 6.79 0.29
N ASN A 86 -23.61 6.77 1.58
CA ASN A 86 -24.64 7.64 2.17
C ASN A 86 -24.11 8.99 2.67
N LEU A 87 -22.80 9.27 2.59
CA LEU A 87 -22.17 10.49 3.12
C LEU A 87 -22.02 11.63 2.09
N ILE A 88 -22.65 11.51 0.92
CA ILE A 88 -22.53 12.46 -0.20
C ILE A 88 -23.46 13.70 -0.02
N GLU A 89 -24.19 13.84 1.09
CA GLU A 89 -25.18 14.92 1.22
C GLU A 89 -24.61 16.32 1.53
N GLU A 90 -23.34 16.48 1.94
CA GLU A 90 -22.89 17.76 2.50
C GLU A 90 -22.15 18.71 1.52
N CYS A 91 -21.80 18.28 0.30
CA CYS A 91 -20.99 19.10 -0.63
C CYS A 91 -21.70 19.62 -1.89
N GLU A 92 -22.96 19.28 -2.16
CA GLU A 92 -23.64 19.63 -3.44
C GLU A 92 -24.58 20.85 -3.35
N GLN A 93 -24.25 21.86 -2.56
CA GLN A 93 -24.99 23.13 -2.56
C GLN A 93 -24.48 24.12 -3.61
N ALA A 94 -24.36 23.66 -4.86
CA ALA A 94 -24.14 24.53 -6.01
C ALA A 94 -25.35 24.47 -6.96
N GLU A 95 -25.87 25.63 -7.32
CA GLU A 95 -27.04 25.82 -8.18
C GLU A 95 -26.97 25.03 -9.51
N ARG A 96 -28.06 24.32 -9.79
CA ARG A 96 -28.26 23.26 -10.79
C ARG A 96 -28.13 23.72 -12.25
N LEU A 97 -26.92 23.68 -12.81
CA LEU A 97 -26.72 23.57 -14.28
C LEU A 97 -26.18 22.20 -14.73
N GLY A 98 -25.76 21.34 -13.78
CA GLY A 98 -25.26 19.99 -14.05
C GLY A 98 -26.04 18.85 -13.38
N ALA A 99 -27.18 19.16 -12.73
CA ALA A 99 -27.99 18.15 -12.07
C ALA A 99 -28.68 17.26 -13.12
N VAL A 100 -28.18 16.05 -13.27
CA VAL A 100 -28.77 15.01 -14.11
C VAL A 100 -30.01 14.46 -13.39
N ASP A 101 -31.05 14.12 -14.16
CA ASP A 101 -32.21 13.42 -13.63
C ASP A 101 -31.82 11.98 -13.28
N GLU A 102 -31.84 11.65 -11.99
CA GLU A 102 -31.47 10.33 -11.46
C GLU A 102 -32.58 9.29 -11.60
N SER A 103 -33.77 9.69 -12.09
CA SER A 103 -34.87 8.76 -12.24
C SER A 103 -34.61 7.78 -13.40
N LEU A 104 -34.48 6.50 -13.05
CA LEU A 104 -34.45 5.39 -14.00
C LEU A 104 -35.79 4.67 -13.98
N SER A 105 -36.25 4.22 -15.15
CA SER A 105 -37.44 3.37 -15.21
C SER A 105 -37.12 1.98 -14.64
N GLU A 106 -38.14 1.27 -14.15
CA GLU A 106 -37.95 -0.09 -13.58
C GLU A 106 -37.33 -1.06 -14.61
N GLU A 107 -37.66 -0.87 -15.89
CA GLU A 107 -37.10 -1.67 -16.98
C GLU A 107 -35.61 -1.39 -17.16
N THR A 108 -35.20 -0.12 -17.10
CA THR A 108 -33.79 0.27 -17.20
C THR A 108 -33.01 -0.24 -16.00
N GLN A 109 -33.55 -0.15 -14.78
CA GLN A 109 -32.89 -0.67 -13.59
C GLN A 109 -32.66 -2.19 -13.67
N LYS A 110 -33.66 -2.94 -14.15
CA LYS A 110 -33.53 -4.39 -14.40
C LYS A 110 -32.53 -4.70 -15.51
N ALA A 111 -32.49 -3.89 -16.57
CA ALA A 111 -31.53 -4.05 -17.66
C ALA A 111 -30.10 -3.81 -17.18
N VAL A 112 -29.86 -2.76 -16.39
CA VAL A 112 -28.55 -2.47 -15.80
C VAL A 112 -28.09 -3.62 -14.89
N LEU A 113 -28.96 -4.12 -14.00
CA LEU A 113 -28.64 -5.28 -13.16
C LEU A 113 -28.29 -6.53 -13.98
N GLN A 114 -28.99 -6.75 -15.10
CA GLN A 114 -28.72 -7.86 -15.99
C GLN A 114 -27.39 -7.70 -16.73
N TRP A 115 -27.05 -6.48 -17.15
CA TRP A 115 -25.76 -6.16 -17.79
C TRP A 115 -24.61 -6.31 -16.80
N THR A 116 -24.74 -5.75 -15.59
CA THR A 116 -23.75 -5.92 -14.51
C THR A 116 -23.50 -7.39 -14.22
N LYS A 117 -24.55 -8.21 -14.10
CA LYS A 117 -24.40 -9.66 -13.89
C LYS A 117 -23.69 -10.37 -15.04
N HIS A 118 -23.89 -9.92 -16.27
CA HIS A 118 -23.22 -10.48 -17.46
C HIS A 118 -21.75 -10.07 -17.50
N ASP A 119 -21.46 -8.80 -17.25
CA ASP A 119 -20.12 -8.24 -17.25
C ASP A 119 -19.27 -8.82 -16.09
N ASP A 120 -19.85 -8.96 -14.89
CA ASP A 120 -19.20 -9.62 -13.75
C ASP A 120 -18.95 -11.12 -13.97
N SER A 121 -19.70 -11.76 -14.88
CA SER A 121 -19.51 -13.16 -15.27
C SER A 121 -18.51 -13.35 -16.42
N SER A 122 -18.08 -12.24 -17.03
CA SER A 122 -17.11 -12.21 -18.12
C SER A 122 -15.70 -12.01 -17.55
N ASP A 123 -14.67 -12.41 -18.30
CA ASP A 123 -13.28 -12.27 -17.86
C ASP A 123 -12.96 -10.79 -17.56
N ASN A 124 -12.72 -10.49 -16.28
CA ASN A 124 -12.23 -9.18 -15.85
C ASN A 124 -10.91 -8.90 -16.58
N PHE A 125 -10.86 -7.83 -17.38
CA PHE A 125 -9.68 -7.45 -18.19
C PHE A 125 -8.46 -7.03 -17.35
N CYS A 126 -8.58 -7.02 -16.02
CA CYS A 126 -7.44 -6.88 -15.13
C CYS A 126 -6.54 -8.09 -15.29
N GLU A 127 -5.30 -7.88 -15.72
CA GLU A 127 -4.25 -8.89 -15.85
C GLU A 127 -4.14 -9.69 -14.54
N ALA A 128 -4.86 -10.80 -14.47
CA ALA A 128 -5.23 -11.48 -13.23
C ALA A 128 -4.08 -12.32 -12.66
N ASP A 129 -3.02 -12.52 -13.44
CA ASP A 129 -2.13 -13.63 -13.18
C ASP A 129 -1.24 -13.41 -11.95
N ASP A 130 -0.91 -12.16 -11.58
CA ASP A 130 -0.03 -11.87 -10.44
C ASP A 130 -0.78 -11.69 -9.12
N ILE A 131 -1.97 -11.07 -9.16
CA ILE A 131 -2.78 -10.75 -7.97
C ILE A 131 -3.67 -11.95 -7.56
N GLN A 132 -4.22 -12.69 -8.51
CA GLN A 132 -5.08 -13.84 -8.23
C GLN A 132 -4.33 -15.18 -8.17
N SER A 133 -3.00 -15.16 -8.33
CA SER A 133 -2.20 -16.37 -8.20
C SER A 133 -2.40 -16.99 -6.81
N PRO A 134 -2.61 -18.32 -6.70
CA PRO A 134 -2.69 -19.00 -5.40
C PRO A 134 -1.38 -18.89 -4.60
N GLU A 135 -0.27 -18.52 -5.25
CA GLU A 135 1.04 -18.32 -4.65
C GLU A 135 1.34 -16.83 -4.33
N ALA A 136 0.41 -15.92 -4.62
CA ALA A 136 0.56 -14.51 -4.29
C ALA A 136 0.41 -14.30 -2.78
N GLU A 137 1.38 -13.59 -2.19
CA GLU A 137 1.44 -13.31 -0.76
C GLU A 137 1.43 -11.79 -0.54
N TYR A 138 0.86 -11.35 0.58
CA TYR A 138 0.96 -9.95 0.99
C TYR A 138 2.33 -9.67 1.59
N VAL A 139 2.90 -8.54 1.21
CA VAL A 139 4.16 -8.02 1.72
C VAL A 139 3.92 -6.62 2.26
N ASP A 140 4.41 -6.37 3.46
CA ASP A 140 4.45 -5.04 4.03
C ASP A 140 5.72 -4.30 3.58
N LEU A 141 5.52 -3.18 2.90
CA LEU A 141 6.61 -2.36 2.36
C LEU A 141 7.44 -1.68 3.45
N LEU A 142 6.86 -1.42 4.63
CA LEU A 142 7.60 -0.81 5.75
C LEU A 142 8.63 -1.79 6.33
N LEU A 143 8.29 -3.08 6.38
CA LEU A 143 9.22 -4.15 6.77
C LEU A 143 10.20 -4.53 5.67
N ASN A 144 9.89 -4.22 4.40
CA ASN A 144 10.69 -4.54 3.23
C ASN A 144 11.09 -3.29 2.42
N PRO A 145 11.79 -2.31 3.03
CA PRO A 145 12.16 -1.09 2.34
C PRO A 145 13.22 -1.37 1.27
N GLU A 146 13.12 -0.65 0.15
CA GLU A 146 14.16 -0.66 -0.87
C GLU A 146 15.49 -0.16 -0.26
N ARG A 147 16.53 -0.99 -0.36
CA ARG A 147 17.86 -0.71 0.19
C ARG A 147 18.93 -1.53 -0.52
N TYR A 148 20.19 -1.25 -0.22
CA TYR A 148 21.30 -2.03 -0.77
C TYR A 148 21.25 -3.51 -0.34
N THR A 149 20.89 -4.37 -1.30
CA THR A 149 20.81 -5.84 -1.15
C THR A 149 22.11 -6.56 -1.49
N GLY A 150 23.02 -5.90 -2.21
CA GLY A 150 24.23 -6.53 -2.72
C GLY A 150 24.05 -7.29 -4.04
N TYR A 151 22.87 -7.23 -4.65
CA TYR A 151 22.63 -7.75 -6.00
C TYR A 151 23.39 -6.92 -7.05
N LYS A 152 24.29 -7.57 -7.80
CA LYS A 152 25.22 -6.91 -8.74
C LYS A 152 25.87 -7.94 -9.69
N GLY A 153 26.64 -7.46 -10.67
CA GLY A 153 27.44 -8.29 -11.55
C GLY A 153 26.66 -8.78 -12.78
N PRO A 154 27.13 -9.84 -13.46
CA PRO A 154 26.53 -10.33 -14.70
C PRO A 154 25.04 -10.62 -14.60
N ASP A 155 24.56 -11.18 -13.48
CA ASP A 155 23.15 -11.48 -13.25
C ASP A 155 22.29 -10.21 -13.29
N ALA A 156 22.73 -9.14 -12.60
CA ALA A 156 22.05 -7.86 -12.61
C ALA A 156 22.12 -7.18 -13.99
N TRP A 157 23.29 -7.20 -14.63
CA TRP A 157 23.47 -6.60 -15.96
C TRP A 157 22.62 -7.27 -17.02
N LYS A 158 22.50 -8.60 -16.97
CA LYS A 158 21.67 -9.38 -17.89
C LYS A 158 20.21 -8.95 -17.85
N ILE A 159 19.64 -8.79 -16.65
CA ILE A 159 18.26 -8.33 -16.49
C ILE A 159 18.08 -6.92 -17.05
N TRP A 160 18.98 -5.99 -16.74
CA TRP A 160 18.90 -4.63 -17.26
C TRP A 160 19.01 -4.56 -18.79
N ASN A 161 19.90 -5.34 -19.39
CA ASN A 161 20.04 -5.38 -20.84
C ASN A 161 18.74 -5.81 -21.52
N VAL A 162 18.11 -6.88 -21.04
CA VAL A 162 16.83 -7.35 -21.61
C VAL A 162 15.75 -6.28 -21.48
N ILE A 163 15.61 -5.63 -20.32
CA ILE A 163 14.64 -4.54 -20.14
C ILE A 163 14.83 -3.43 -21.19
N TYR A 164 16.07 -3.07 -21.51
CA TYR A 164 16.35 -2.05 -22.53
C TYR A 164 16.23 -2.57 -23.96
N GLU A 165 16.46 -3.86 -24.20
CA GLU A 165 16.31 -4.51 -25.50
C GLU A 165 14.83 -4.68 -25.91
N GLU A 166 13.90 -4.71 -24.94
CA GLU A 166 12.45 -4.68 -25.19
C GLU A 166 11.93 -3.36 -25.77
N ASN A 167 12.79 -2.33 -25.89
CA ASN A 167 12.43 -1.04 -26.46
C ASN A 167 12.33 -1.10 -28.01
N CYS A 168 11.34 -1.86 -28.50
CA CYS A 168 11.04 -2.09 -29.90
C CYS A 168 9.59 -1.63 -30.20
N PHE A 169 9.43 -0.56 -30.99
CA PHE A 169 8.14 0.04 -31.37
C PHE A 169 7.67 -0.38 -32.76
#